data_AF-A0A292YME5-F1
#
_entry.id   AF-A0A292YME5-F1
#
_cell.length_a   1.000
_cell.length_b   1.000
_cell.length_c   1.000
_cell.angle_alpha   90.00
_cell.angle_beta   90.00
_cell.angle_gamma   90.00
#
_symmetry.space_group_name_H-M   'P 1'
#
loop_
_entity.id
_entity.type
_entity.pdbx_description
1 polymer ?
#
loop_
_entity_poly.entity_id
_entity_poly.type
_entity_poly.pdbx_seq_one_letter_code
_entity_poly.pdbx_strand_id
1 'polypeptide(L)'
;MLPAERQIRIKELIQVRRNLKISELSELLGVSEMTIHRDIKPLIEEGIVIKTFGGITLVRETPGTVSDNDDCVFCNRKIDTRLGYRLILPNNKVETTCCAHCGLLRHYQFVVSPSH
;
A
#
# COMPACT_ATOMS: atom_id res chain seq x y z
N MET A 1 6.36 -15.63 25.24
CA MET A 1 6.03 -14.25 24.82
C MET A 1 4.53 -14.15 24.63
N LEU A 2 3.89 -13.14 25.21
CA LEU A 2 2.44 -12.94 25.10
C LEU A 2 2.07 -12.52 23.65
N PRO A 3 0.91 -12.92 23.11
CA PRO A 3 0.51 -12.57 21.75
C PRO A 3 0.47 -11.06 21.47
N ALA A 4 -0.06 -10.27 22.42
CA ALA A 4 -0.17 -8.82 22.30
C ALA A 4 1.20 -8.12 22.20
N GLU A 5 2.16 -8.59 22.98
CA GLU A 5 3.53 -8.06 23.01
C GLU A 5 4.24 -8.31 21.67
N ARG A 6 3.96 -9.45 21.03
CA ARG A 6 4.49 -9.79 19.71
C ARG A 6 3.87 -8.91 18.62
N GLN A 7 2.57 -8.63 18.69
CA GLN A 7 1.90 -7.70 17.77
C GLN A 7 2.48 -6.28 17.85
N ILE A 8 2.75 -5.78 19.05
CA ILE A 8 3.40 -4.47 19.23
C ILE A 8 4.75 -4.44 18.52
N ARG A 9 5.57 -5.48 18.73
CA ARG A 9 6.89 -5.59 18.11
C ARG A 9 6.82 -5.67 16.57
N ILE A 10 5.83 -6.37 16.04
CA ILE A 10 5.55 -6.41 14.60
C ILE A 10 5.16 -5.01 14.09
N LYS A 11 4.31 -4.26 14.83
CA LYS A 11 3.94 -2.87 14.50
C LYS A 11 5.17 -1.95 14.48
N GLU A 12 6.06 -2.05 15.46
CA GLU A 12 7.29 -1.24 15.50
C GLU A 12 8.22 -1.58 14.32
N LEU A 13 8.47 -2.86 14.07
CA LEU A 13 9.33 -3.31 12.98
C LEU A 13 8.80 -2.84 11.62
N ILE A 14 7.50 -2.95 11.39
CA ILE A 14 6.89 -2.55 10.11
C ILE A 14 6.80 -1.03 9.97
N GLN A 15 6.72 -0.26 11.06
CA GLN A 15 6.85 1.20 11.03
C GLN A 15 8.26 1.65 10.61
N VAL A 16 9.30 0.97 11.08
CA VAL A 16 10.69 1.30 10.75
C VAL A 16 11.05 0.86 9.32
N ARG A 17 10.77 -0.41 8.96
CA ARG A 17 11.19 -0.99 7.68
C ARG A 17 10.21 -0.81 6.53
N ARG A 18 8.95 -0.44 6.79
CA ARG A 18 7.83 -0.26 5.84
C ARG A 18 7.38 -1.52 5.09
N ASN A 19 8.31 -2.39 4.70
CA ASN A 19 8.07 -3.68 4.08
C ASN A 19 8.88 -4.76 4.81
N LEU A 20 8.25 -5.89 5.11
CA LEU A 20 8.85 -7.02 5.80
C LEU A 20 8.36 -8.33 5.21
N LYS A 21 9.25 -9.32 5.09
CA LYS A 21 8.83 -10.68 4.74
C LYS A 21 8.32 -11.42 5.98
N ILE A 22 7.41 -12.36 5.76
CA ILE A 22 6.87 -13.21 6.83
C ILE A 22 7.99 -14.09 7.42
N SER A 23 8.87 -14.62 6.57
CA SER A 23 10.03 -15.41 6.99
C SER A 23 11.03 -14.60 7.83
N GLU A 24 11.25 -13.33 7.51
CA GLU A 24 12.10 -12.44 8.34
C GLU A 24 11.48 -12.20 9.73
N LEU A 25 10.17 -11.98 9.80
CA LEU A 25 9.45 -11.84 11.07
C LEU A 25 9.49 -13.12 11.90
N SER A 26 9.35 -14.28 11.25
CA SER A 26 9.47 -15.61 11.84
C SER A 26 10.85 -15.80 12.49
N GLU A 27 11.92 -15.45 11.78
CA GLU A 27 13.30 -15.55 12.29
C GLU A 27 13.58 -14.55 13.42
N LEU A 28 13.19 -13.27 13.25
CA LEU A 28 13.43 -12.22 14.25
C LEU A 28 12.71 -12.46 15.57
N LEU A 29 11.51 -13.05 15.53
CA LEU A 29 10.67 -13.29 16.70
C LEU A 29 10.79 -14.74 17.21
N GLY A 30 11.51 -15.61 16.49
CA GLY A 30 11.69 -17.02 16.86
C GLY A 30 10.38 -17.81 16.92
N VAL A 31 9.41 -17.48 16.07
CA VAL A 31 8.09 -18.13 16.01
C VAL A 31 7.81 -18.66 14.62
N SER A 32 6.91 -19.63 14.46
CA SER A 32 6.55 -20.17 13.14
C SER A 32 5.82 -19.13 12.27
N GLU A 33 5.96 -19.25 10.94
CA GLU A 33 5.24 -18.39 9.98
C GLU A 33 3.71 -18.42 10.19
N MET A 34 3.15 -19.57 10.56
CA MET A 34 1.72 -19.71 10.85
C MET A 34 1.27 -18.85 12.05
N THR A 35 2.16 -18.63 13.02
CA THR A 35 1.92 -17.75 14.17
C THR A 35 1.94 -16.30 13.73
N ILE A 36 2.94 -15.91 12.93
CA ILE A 36 3.04 -14.58 12.33
C ILE A 36 1.81 -14.24 11.49
N HIS A 37 1.32 -15.19 10.68
CA HIS A 37 0.05 -15.05 9.95
C HIS A 37 -1.14 -14.78 10.88
N ARG A 38 -1.20 -15.43 12.04
CA ARG A 38 -2.27 -15.24 13.04
C ARG A 38 -2.17 -13.87 13.71
N ASP A 39 -0.97 -13.38 14.00
CA ASP A 39 -0.74 -12.08 14.63
C ASP A 39 -0.97 -10.91 13.66
N ILE A 40 -0.70 -11.12 12.37
CA ILE A 40 -0.91 -10.13 11.30
C ILE A 40 -2.38 -10.02 10.90
N LYS A 41 -3.16 -11.09 11.00
CA LYS A 41 -4.58 -11.08 10.62
C LYS A 41 -5.37 -9.90 11.23
N PRO A 42 -5.33 -9.64 12.54
CA PRO A 42 -6.00 -8.47 13.11
C PRO A 42 -5.41 -7.15 12.61
N LEU A 43 -4.10 -7.07 12.35
CA LEU A 43 -3.45 -5.87 11.78
C LEU A 43 -3.94 -5.56 10.35
N ILE A 44 -4.29 -6.59 9.58
CA ILE A 44 -4.89 -6.46 8.25
C ILE A 44 -6.35 -6.03 8.36
N GLU A 45 -7.12 -6.63 9.28
CA GLU A 45 -8.52 -6.28 9.53
C GLU A 45 -8.66 -4.83 10.06
N GLU A 46 -7.69 -4.36 10.86
CA GLU A 46 -7.55 -2.98 11.32
C GLU A 46 -7.06 -2.02 10.22
N GLY A 47 -6.67 -2.51 9.04
CA GLY A 47 -6.19 -1.69 7.93
C GLY A 47 -4.79 -1.07 8.14
N ILE A 48 -4.02 -1.56 9.11
CA ILE A 48 -2.69 -1.04 9.45
C ILE A 48 -1.61 -1.62 8.53
N VAL A 49 -1.82 -2.84 8.03
CA VAL A 49 -0.87 -3.55 7.15
C VAL A 49 -1.61 -4.26 6.02
N ILE A 50 -0.98 -4.35 4.85
CA ILE A 50 -1.48 -5.15 3.72
C ILE A 50 -0.56 -6.32 3.43
N LYS A 51 -1.18 -7.44 3.00
CA LYS A 51 -0.46 -8.62 2.54
C LYS A 51 0.01 -8.41 1.10
N THR A 52 1.31 -8.51 0.86
CA THR A 52 1.91 -8.53 -0.48
C THR A 52 2.36 -9.94 -0.85
N PHE A 53 2.78 -10.16 -2.10
CA PHE A 53 3.37 -11.44 -2.52
C PHE A 53 4.59 -11.78 -1.63
N GLY A 54 4.38 -12.67 -0.65
CA GLY A 54 5.43 -13.16 0.27
C GLY A 54 5.75 -12.28 1.50
N GLY A 55 4.96 -11.24 1.78
CA GLY A 55 5.29 -10.31 2.86
C GLY A 55 4.12 -9.47 3.37
N ILE A 56 4.45 -8.52 4.23
CA ILE A 56 3.56 -7.48 4.71
C ILE A 56 4.17 -6.09 4.48
N THR A 57 3.31 -5.16 4.12
CA THR A 57 3.67 -3.74 3.96
C THR A 57 2.81 -2.91 4.90
N LEU A 58 3.40 -1.94 5.58
CA LEU A 58 2.68 -0.96 6.38
C LEU A 58 1.75 -0.16 5.45
N VAL A 59 0.46 -0.10 5.80
CA VAL A 59 -0.46 0.87 5.22
C VAL A 59 -0.08 2.22 5.82
N ARG A 60 0.84 2.92 5.16
CA ARG A 60 0.79 4.38 5.19
C ARG A 60 -0.43 4.80 4.38
N GLU A 61 -0.95 5.98 4.64
CA GLU A 61 -1.71 6.76 3.68
C GLU A 61 -0.81 7.10 2.45
N THR A 62 -0.27 6.06 1.81
CA THR A 62 0.19 6.10 0.44
C THR A 62 -1.04 5.76 -0.38
N PRO A 63 -1.56 6.67 -1.21
CA PRO A 63 -2.69 6.41 -2.11
C PRO A 63 -2.28 5.43 -3.22
N GLY A 64 -1.94 4.20 -2.84
CA GLY A 64 -1.31 3.19 -3.70
C GLY A 64 -1.74 1.76 -3.37
N THR A 65 -2.59 1.55 -2.36
CA THR A 65 -3.34 0.31 -2.20
C THR A 65 -4.78 0.65 -2.44
N VAL A 66 -5.19 0.55 -3.72
CA VAL A 66 -6.58 0.48 -4.19
C VAL A 66 -7.54 1.00 -3.13
N SER A 67 -7.53 2.31 -2.89
CA SER A 67 -8.67 2.89 -2.22
C SER A 67 -9.81 2.57 -3.16
N ASP A 68 -10.83 1.96 -2.60
CA ASP A 68 -12.21 2.00 -3.06
C ASP A 68 -12.74 3.45 -3.22
N ASN A 69 -11.85 4.45 -3.28
CA ASN A 69 -12.10 5.70 -3.95
C ASN A 69 -12.02 5.40 -5.44
N ASP A 70 -13.13 4.91 -5.97
CA ASP A 70 -13.46 4.94 -7.39
C ASP A 70 -13.39 6.37 -7.96
N ASP A 71 -12.72 7.35 -7.36
CA ASP A 71 -12.75 8.73 -7.82
C ASP A 71 -11.44 9.06 -8.54
N CYS A 72 -11.57 9.65 -9.73
CA CYS A 72 -10.46 10.06 -10.57
C CYS A 72 -9.60 11.11 -9.86
N VAL A 73 -8.28 10.87 -9.76
CA VAL A 73 -7.32 11.82 -9.15
C VAL A 73 -7.23 13.19 -9.84
N PHE A 74 -7.85 13.34 -11.03
CA PHE A 74 -7.80 14.58 -11.81
C PHE A 74 -9.14 15.33 -11.82
N CYS A 75 -10.26 14.63 -12.04
CA CYS A 75 -11.58 15.26 -12.19
C CYS A 75 -12.58 14.86 -11.09
N ASN A 76 -12.15 14.06 -10.11
CA ASN A 76 -12.96 13.60 -8.98
C ASN A 76 -14.24 12.82 -9.35
N ARG A 77 -14.37 12.36 -10.59
CA ARG A 77 -15.49 11.52 -11.03
C ARG A 77 -15.26 10.04 -10.75
N LYS A 78 -16.37 9.31 -10.59
CA LYS A 78 -16.36 7.84 -10.51
C LYS A 78 -15.61 7.21 -11.70
N ILE A 79 -14.77 6.23 -11.42
CA ILE A 79 -13.89 5.50 -12.32
C ILE A 79 -14.64 4.23 -12.68
N ASP A 80 -15.02 4.13 -13.95
CA ASP A 80 -15.43 2.84 -14.50
C ASP A 80 -14.17 2.03 -14.80
N THR A 81 -14.08 0.80 -14.29
CA THR A 81 -12.92 -0.08 -14.45
C THR A 81 -12.58 -0.37 -15.93
N ARG A 82 -13.54 -0.25 -16.86
CA ARG A 82 -13.32 -0.46 -18.30
C ARG A 82 -12.56 0.69 -18.96
N LEU A 83 -12.69 1.88 -18.42
CA LEU A 83 -12.04 3.10 -18.94
C LEU A 83 -10.92 3.61 -18.03
N GLY A 84 -10.75 2.99 -16.86
CA GLY A 84 -9.75 3.33 -15.88
C GLY A 84 -8.34 3.35 -16.47
N TYR A 85 -7.65 4.47 -16.32
CA TYR A 85 -6.30 4.66 -16.82
C TYR A 85 -5.33 4.83 -15.64
N ARG A 86 -4.32 3.96 -15.57
CA ARG A 86 -3.34 3.94 -14.47
C ARG A 86 -2.03 4.59 -14.88
N LEU A 87 -1.53 5.48 -14.03
CA LEU A 87 -0.27 6.19 -14.16
C LEU A 87 0.73 5.62 -13.15
N ILE A 88 1.92 5.27 -13.63
CA ILE A 88 3.05 4.87 -12.79
C ILE A 88 4.03 6.04 -12.78
N LEU A 89 4.15 6.70 -11.62
CA LEU A 89 4.98 7.89 -11.43
C LEU A 89 6.40 7.49 -10.96
N PRO A 90 7.43 8.34 -11.20
CA PRO A 90 8.82 8.03 -10.89
C PRO A 90 9.12 7.84 -9.39
N ASN A 91 8.24 8.33 -8.50
CA ASN A 91 8.30 8.10 -7.06
C ASN A 91 7.68 6.77 -6.62
N ASN A 92 7.52 5.82 -7.55
CA ASN A 92 6.84 4.54 -7.33
C ASN A 92 5.38 4.68 -6.86
N LYS A 93 4.75 5.84 -7.14
CA LYS A 93 3.34 6.10 -6.85
C LYS A 93 2.50 5.65 -8.04
N VAL A 94 1.39 4.98 -7.77
CA VAL A 94 0.41 4.60 -8.78
C VAL A 94 -0.84 5.46 -8.59
N GLU A 95 -1.27 6.15 -9.63
CA GLU A 95 -2.49 6.96 -9.63
C GLU A 95 -3.48 6.42 -10.67
N THR A 96 -4.78 6.42 -10.34
CA THR A 96 -5.83 5.96 -11.26
C THR A 96 -6.72 7.14 -11.65
N THR A 97 -7.04 7.23 -12.94
CA THR A 97 -7.96 8.23 -13.50
C THR A 97 -9.15 7.56 -14.16
N CYS A 98 -10.26 8.28 -14.33
CA CYS A 98 -11.51 7.72 -14.89
C CYS A 98 -11.44 7.42 -16.40
N CYS A 99 -10.48 7.99 -17.13
CA CYS A 99 -10.34 7.82 -18.57
C CYS A 99 -8.95 8.25 -19.06
N ALA A 100 -8.58 7.84 -20.28
CA ALA A 100 -7.33 8.25 -20.93
C ALA A 100 -7.15 9.77 -21.03
N HIS A 101 -8.23 10.55 -21.19
CA HIS A 101 -8.16 12.01 -21.22
C HIS A 101 -7.62 12.60 -19.90
N CYS A 102 -8.15 12.16 -18.76
CA CYS A 102 -7.67 12.59 -17.45
C CYS A 102 -6.24 12.07 -17.17
N GLY A 103 -5.95 10.84 -17.62
CA GLY A 103 -4.63 10.23 -17.51
C GLY A 103 -3.55 11.05 -18.23
N LEU A 104 -3.81 11.43 -19.49
CA LEU A 104 -2.90 12.25 -20.28
C LEU A 104 -2.71 13.64 -19.65
N LEU A 105 -3.79 14.33 -19.27
CA LEU A 105 -3.69 15.64 -18.62
C LEU A 105 -2.87 15.58 -17.32
N ARG A 106 -3.08 14.55 -16.49
CA ARG A 106 -2.30 14.32 -15.27
C ARG A 106 -0.83 14.06 -15.58
N HIS A 107 -0.54 13.26 -16.62
CA HIS A 107 0.84 13.03 -17.07
C HIS A 107 1.52 14.33 -17.52
N TYR A 108 0.83 15.18 -18.29
CA TYR A 108 1.33 16.48 -18.70
C TYR A 108 1.65 17.40 -17.50
N GLN A 109 0.86 17.38 -16.42
CA GLN A 109 1.18 18.16 -15.21
C GLN A 109 2.53 17.77 -14.58
N PHE A 110 2.90 16.49 -14.64
CA PHE A 110 4.17 16.01 -14.11
C PHE A 110 5.35 16.25 -15.06
N VAL A 111 5.13 16.20 -16.37
CA VAL A 111 6.18 16.44 -17.37
C VAL A 111 6.46 17.94 -17.54
N VAL A 112 5.45 18.81 -17.37
CA VAL A 112 5.55 20.28 -17.55
C VAL A 112 5.87 21.02 -16.24
N SER A 113 6.23 20.31 -15.17
CA SER A 113 6.82 20.92 -13.97
C SER A 113 8.35 20.71 -13.93
N PRO A 114 9.16 21.27 -14.86
CA PRO A 114 10.56 21.47 -14.57
C PRO A 114 10.64 22.67 -13.62
N SER A 115 11.03 22.41 -12.38
CA SER A 115 11.78 23.34 -11.51
C SER A 115 11.43 24.82 -11.61
N HIS A 116 10.61 25.33 -10.67
CA HIS A 116 10.85 26.63 -10.05
C HIS A 116 10.69 26.47 -8.54
#